data_AF-A0A1Q7SER9-F1
#
_entry.id   AF-A0A1Q7SER9-F1
#
_cell.length_a   1.000
_cell.length_b   1.000
_cell.length_c   1.000
_cell.angle_alpha   90.00
_cell.angle_beta   90.00
_cell.angle_gamma   90.00
#
_symmetry.space_group_name_H-M   'P 1'
#
loop_
_entity.id
_entity.type
_entity.pdbx_description
1 polymer ?
#
loop_
_entity_poly.entity_id
_entity_poly.type
_entity_poly.pdbx_seq_one_letter_code
_entity_poly.pdbx_strand_id
1 'polypeptide(L)'
;MSVVTPPLVRLVERAGRDPDILAVVLFGSRARGEGSPGSDTDVCLVLTSAVPPGLPSARKRLQFSGDAGIDLVVFQELPLPVRSRVLREGQVLFARDEEALYAVALTTVRDFELFRPIYHAYLDQVGRD
;
A
#
# COMPACT_ATOMS: atom_id res chain seq x y z
N MET A 1 -3.46 4.45 -20.81
CA MET A 1 -4.70 3.63 -20.85
C MET A 1 -5.26 3.58 -19.45
N SER A 2 -6.57 3.79 -19.28
CA SER A 2 -7.22 3.94 -17.98
C SER A 2 -6.96 2.72 -17.09
N VAL A 3 -6.30 2.93 -15.94
CA VAL A 3 -5.99 1.88 -14.94
C VAL A 3 -7.23 1.45 -14.15
N VAL A 4 -8.38 2.06 -14.43
CA VAL A 4 -9.64 1.83 -13.73
C VAL A 4 -10.32 0.58 -14.29
N THR A 5 -10.16 -0.54 -13.58
CA THR A 5 -10.86 -1.80 -13.88
C THR A 5 -12.13 -1.93 -13.03
N PRO A 6 -13.18 -2.65 -13.49
CA PRO A 6 -14.38 -2.87 -12.67
C PRO A 6 -14.11 -3.50 -11.29
N PRO A 7 -13.18 -4.48 -11.14
CA PRO A 7 -12.81 -4.98 -9.81
C PRO A 7 -12.21 -3.91 -8.89
N LEU A 8 -11.36 -3.02 -9.43
CA LEU A 8 -10.76 -1.95 -8.64
C LEU A 8 -11.80 -0.96 -8.12
N VAL A 9 -12.77 -0.59 -8.96
CA VAL A 9 -13.87 0.30 -8.55
C VAL A 9 -14.67 -0.31 -7.41
N ARG A 10 -15.08 -1.59 -7.53
CA ARG A 10 -15.82 -2.29 -6.47
C ARG A 10 -15.03 -2.36 -5.17
N LEU A 11 -13.73 -2.60 -5.25
CA LEU A 11 -12.85 -2.66 -4.09
C LEU A 11 -12.81 -1.31 -3.37
N VAL A 12 -12.59 -0.22 -4.12
CA VAL A 12 -12.56 1.14 -3.56
C VAL A 12 -13.91 1.50 -2.93
N GLU A 13 -15.02 1.17 -3.57
CA GLU A 13 -16.36 1.39 -3.01
C GLU A 13 -16.62 0.60 -1.73
N ARG A 14 -16.19 -0.67 -1.67
CA ARG A 14 -16.28 -1.50 -0.45
C ARG A 14 -15.42 -0.91 0.66
N ALA A 15 -14.20 -0.50 0.34
CA ALA A 15 -13.26 0.09 1.29
C ALA A 15 -13.79 1.42 1.84
N GLY A 16 -14.43 2.25 1.01
CA GLY A 16 -15.03 3.51 1.43
C GLY A 16 -16.16 3.36 2.47
N ARG A 17 -16.80 2.19 2.54
CA ARG A 17 -17.85 1.88 3.54
C ARG A 17 -17.30 1.28 4.85
N ASP A 18 -16.03 0.85 4.87
CA ASP A 18 -15.42 0.23 6.04
C ASP A 18 -14.68 1.29 6.89
N PRO A 19 -15.12 1.55 8.13
CA PRO A 19 -14.54 2.61 8.98
C PRO A 19 -13.09 2.36 9.36
N ASP A 20 -12.62 1.11 9.24
CA ASP A 20 -11.24 0.73 9.56
C ASP A 20 -10.26 1.06 8.43
N ILE A 21 -10.75 1.39 7.23
CA ILE A 21 -9.93 1.79 6.10
C ILE A 21 -9.73 3.30 6.13
N LEU A 22 -8.46 3.71 6.25
CA LEU A 22 -8.03 5.09 6.13
C LEU A 22 -7.86 5.49 4.67
N ALA A 23 -7.20 4.65 3.86
CA ALA A 23 -6.95 4.94 2.46
C ALA A 23 -6.79 3.68 1.60
N VAL A 24 -7.00 3.83 0.30
CA VAL A 24 -6.68 2.83 -0.73
C VAL A 24 -5.67 3.45 -1.69
N VAL A 25 -4.52 2.79 -1.86
CA VAL A 25 -3.42 3.26 -2.69
C VAL A 25 -3.11 2.23 -3.75
N LEU A 26 -3.23 2.61 -5.02
CA LEU A 26 -2.68 1.84 -6.13
C LEU A 26 -1.16 2.06 -6.18
N PHE A 27 -0.36 1.01 -6.26
CA PHE A 27 1.09 1.14 -6.36
C PHE A 27 1.66 0.16 -7.39
N GLY A 28 2.99 0.01 -7.42
CA GLY A 28 3.64 -0.96 -8.28
C GLY A 28 3.72 -0.53 -9.75
N SER A 29 3.88 -1.51 -10.63
CA SER A 29 4.17 -1.28 -12.06
C SER A 29 3.06 -0.50 -12.77
N ARG A 30 1.80 -0.71 -12.38
CA ARG A 30 0.65 0.01 -12.94
C ARG A 30 0.59 1.47 -12.50
N ALA A 31 0.94 1.78 -11.25
CA ALA A 31 1.06 3.16 -10.79
C ALA A 31 2.17 3.93 -11.53
N ARG A 32 3.26 3.24 -11.91
CA ARG A 32 4.37 3.82 -12.68
C ARG A 32 4.14 3.89 -14.19
N GLY A 33 3.02 3.38 -14.70
CA GLY A 33 2.74 3.33 -16.15
C GLY A 33 3.55 2.27 -16.92
N GLU A 34 4.23 1.37 -16.20
CA GLU A 34 5.06 0.28 -16.73
C GLU A 34 4.28 -1.04 -16.85
N GLY A 35 3.01 -1.07 -16.44
CA GLY A 35 2.20 -2.28 -16.40
C GLY A 35 1.88 -2.83 -17.80
N SER A 36 2.15 -4.12 -18.01
CA SER A 36 1.69 -4.85 -19.20
C SER A 36 0.21 -5.27 -19.07
N PRO A 37 -0.50 -5.59 -20.17
CA PRO A 37 -1.93 -5.96 -20.14
C PRO A 37 -2.27 -7.15 -19.23
N GLY A 38 -1.30 -8.02 -18.92
CA GLY A 38 -1.45 -9.16 -18.01
C GLY A 38 -0.89 -8.93 -16.60
N SER A 39 -0.41 -7.73 -16.27
CA SER A 39 0.10 -7.42 -14.93
C SER A 39 -1.01 -7.42 -13.90
N ASP A 40 -0.78 -7.99 -12.72
CA ASP A 40 -1.67 -7.82 -11.57
C ASP A 40 -1.68 -6.34 -11.12
N THR A 41 -2.78 -5.93 -10.50
CA THR A 41 -2.96 -4.57 -9.97
C THR A 41 -2.63 -4.56 -8.48
N ASP A 42 -1.50 -3.96 -8.12
CA ASP A 42 -1.07 -3.89 -6.72
C ASP A 42 -1.83 -2.80 -5.96
N VAL A 43 -2.62 -3.19 -4.97
CA VAL A 43 -3.44 -2.28 -4.15
C VAL A 43 -3.06 -2.42 -2.68
N CYS A 44 -2.74 -1.29 -2.06
CA CYS A 44 -2.42 -1.20 -0.65
C CYS A 44 -3.60 -0.59 0.12
N LEU A 45 -4.07 -1.29 1.15
CA LEU A 45 -5.00 -0.76 2.14
C LEU A 45 -4.21 -0.13 3.29
N VAL A 46 -4.45 1.15 3.54
CA VAL A 46 -3.97 1.82 4.75
C VAL A 46 -5.09 1.75 5.78
N LEU A 47 -4.84 1.09 6.91
CA LEU A 47 -5.82 1.00 8.00
C LEU A 47 -5.73 2.23 8.91
N THR A 48 -6.82 2.54 9.61
CA THR A 48 -6.80 3.55 10.69
C THR A 48 -5.97 3.06 11.87
N SER A 49 -5.57 3.97 12.76
CA SER A 49 -4.87 3.62 14.00
C SER A 49 -5.69 2.79 14.97
N ALA A 50 -7.01 2.68 14.76
CA ALA A 50 -7.89 1.82 15.54
C ALA A 50 -7.66 0.33 15.29
N VAL A 51 -7.07 -0.03 14.14
CA VAL A 51 -6.72 -1.43 13.83
C VAL A 51 -5.26 -1.69 14.21
N PRO A 52 -5.01 -2.48 15.26
CA PRO A 52 -3.65 -2.87 15.60
C PRO A 52 -3.07 -3.84 14.55
N PRO A 53 -1.74 -3.85 14.36
CA PRO A 53 -1.09 -4.80 13.46
C PRO A 53 -1.26 -6.25 13.95
N GLY A 54 -1.20 -7.21 13.02
CA GLY A 54 -1.24 -8.64 13.32
C GLY A 54 -2.53 -9.29 12.83
N LEU A 55 -3.18 -10.10 13.67
CA LEU A 55 -4.38 -10.84 13.27
C LEU A 55 -5.53 -9.92 12.74
N PRO A 56 -5.78 -8.73 13.32
CA PRO A 56 -6.81 -7.83 12.80
C PRO A 56 -6.51 -7.31 11.39
N SER A 57 -5.27 -6.88 11.12
CA SER A 57 -4.85 -6.43 9.78
C SER A 57 -4.90 -7.57 8.75
N ALA A 58 -4.49 -8.79 9.15
CA ALA A 58 -4.53 -9.96 8.27
C ALA A 58 -5.98 -10.35 7.91
N ARG A 59 -6.91 -10.22 8.86
CA ARG A 59 -8.34 -10.42 8.62
C ARG A 59 -8.90 -9.39 7.63
N LYS A 60 -8.46 -8.13 7.72
CA LYS A 60 -8.83 -7.11 6.72
C LYS A 60 -8.32 -7.47 5.34
N ARG A 61 -7.06 -7.89 5.20
CA ARG A 61 -6.54 -8.37 3.91
C ARG A 61 -7.45 -9.45 3.31
N LEU A 62 -7.76 -10.49 4.08
CA LEU A 62 -8.64 -11.58 3.64
C LEU A 62 -10.06 -11.12 3.27
N GLN A 63 -10.63 -10.16 4.01
CA GLN A 63 -11.97 -9.61 3.73
C GLN A 63 -12.03 -8.90 2.38
N PHE A 64 -10.94 -8.25 1.96
CA PHE A 64 -10.86 -7.50 0.71
C PHE A 64 -10.24 -8.30 -0.44
N SER A 65 -9.61 -9.45 -0.16
CA SER A 65 -9.18 -10.41 -1.18
C SER A 65 -10.37 -11.04 -1.90
N GLY A 66 -10.16 -11.47 -3.15
CA GLY A 66 -11.11 -12.31 -3.88
C GLY A 66 -11.44 -11.84 -5.31
N ASP A 67 -11.08 -10.61 -5.66
CA ASP A 67 -11.17 -10.13 -7.04
C ASP A 67 -9.92 -10.55 -7.82
N ALA A 68 -10.11 -11.31 -8.91
CA ALA A 68 -9.01 -11.74 -9.77
C ALA A 68 -8.28 -10.54 -10.40
N GLY A 69 -6.94 -10.60 -10.44
CA GLY A 69 -6.10 -9.54 -11.01
C GLY A 69 -5.82 -8.36 -10.08
N ILE A 70 -6.18 -8.46 -8.79
CA ILE A 70 -5.77 -7.52 -7.74
C ILE A 70 -4.89 -8.24 -6.72
N ASP A 71 -3.65 -7.78 -6.57
CA ASP A 71 -2.82 -8.16 -5.42
C ASP A 71 -3.05 -7.15 -4.30
N LEU A 72 -3.47 -7.63 -3.13
CA LEU A 72 -3.88 -6.79 -2.03
C LEU A 72 -2.97 -6.95 -0.82
N VAL A 73 -2.40 -5.83 -0.38
CA VAL A 73 -1.54 -5.75 0.80
C VAL A 73 -2.08 -4.76 1.82
N VAL A 74 -1.68 -4.94 3.07
CA VAL A 74 -1.99 -3.98 4.15
C VAL A 74 -0.74 -3.20 4.50
N PHE A 75 -0.84 -1.87 4.50
CA PHE A 75 0.29 -0.95 4.68
C PHE A 75 1.08 -1.26 5.95
N GLN A 76 0.39 -1.50 7.07
CA GLN A 76 0.96 -1.78 8.38
C GLN A 76 1.69 -3.14 8.47
N GLU A 77 1.53 -4.03 7.48
CA GLU A 77 2.22 -5.31 7.41
C GLU A 77 3.47 -5.25 6.52
N LEU A 78 3.61 -4.19 5.71
CA LEU A 78 4.72 -4.06 4.77
C LEU A 78 6.03 -3.72 5.49
N PRO A 79 7.19 -4.18 4.96
CA PRO A 79 8.49 -3.68 5.37
C PRO A 79 8.62 -2.17 5.12
N LEU A 80 9.39 -1.49 5.96
CA LEU A 80 9.54 -0.03 5.92
C LEU A 80 9.98 0.54 4.56
N PRO A 81 10.92 -0.06 3.80
CA PRO A 81 11.25 0.41 2.46
C PRO A 81 10.06 0.33 1.49
N VAL A 82 9.23 -0.71 1.61
CA VAL A 82 8.05 -0.90 0.75
C VAL A 82 6.97 0.12 1.11
N ARG A 83 6.75 0.40 2.40
CA ARG A 83 5.85 1.47 2.84
C ARG A 83 6.25 2.83 2.26
N SER A 84 7.54 3.17 2.33
CA SER A 84 8.06 4.41 1.74
C SER A 84 7.78 4.46 0.22
N ARG A 85 7.98 3.34 -0.49
CA ARG A 85 7.68 3.24 -1.93
C ARG A 85 6.19 3.44 -2.23
N VAL A 86 5.30 2.81 -1.48
CA VAL A 86 3.83 2.96 -1.64
C VAL A 86 3.42 4.42 -1.51
N LEU A 87 3.95 5.14 -0.53
CA LEU A 87 3.63 6.57 -0.34
C LEU A 87 4.24 7.48 -1.42
N ARG A 88 5.42 7.14 -1.93
CA ARG A 88 6.15 7.97 -2.90
C ARG A 88 5.68 7.78 -4.34
N GLU A 89 5.38 6.54 -4.71
CA GLU A 89 5.05 6.15 -6.09
C GLU A 89 3.57 5.82 -6.27
N GLY A 90 2.83 5.65 -5.17
CA GLY A 90 1.44 5.23 -5.21
C GLY A 90 0.48 6.35 -5.58
N GLN A 91 -0.61 5.96 -6.23
CA GLN A 91 -1.76 6.81 -6.51
C GLN A 91 -2.85 6.53 -5.48
N VAL A 92 -3.22 7.54 -4.69
CA VAL A 92 -4.34 7.46 -3.76
C VAL A 92 -5.65 7.39 -4.55
N LEU A 93 -6.38 6.29 -4.39
CA LEU A 93 -7.70 6.08 -5.01
C LEU A 93 -8.85 6.48 -4.07
N PHE A 94 -8.60 6.42 -2.77
CA PHE A 94 -9.54 6.82 -1.72
C PHE A 94 -8.75 7.24 -0.47
N ALA A 95 -9.20 8.31 0.18
CA ALA A 95 -8.76 8.70 1.52
C ALA A 95 -10.00 9.11 2.32
N ARG A 96 -10.16 8.53 3.51
CA ARG A 96 -11.21 8.87 4.47
C ARG A 96 -10.88 10.16 5.20
N ASP A 97 -9.62 10.32 5.56
CA ASP A 97 -9.07 11.46 6.30
C ASP A 97 -7.66 11.72 5.74
N GLU A 98 -7.52 12.84 5.02
CA GLU A 98 -6.27 13.20 4.37
C GLU A 98 -5.20 13.63 5.38
N GLU A 99 -5.59 14.28 6.50
CA GLU A 99 -4.65 14.70 7.53
C GLU A 99 -4.04 13.49 8.24
N ALA A 100 -4.88 12.51 8.59
CA ALA A 100 -4.42 11.26 9.18
C ALA A 100 -3.52 10.48 8.21
N LEU A 101 -3.85 10.45 6.92
CA LEU A 101 -3.00 9.83 5.89
C LEU A 101 -1.64 10.56 5.78
N TYR A 102 -1.64 11.89 5.84
CA TYR A 102 -0.43 12.70 5.86
C TYR A 102 0.45 12.40 7.08
N ALA A 103 -0.15 12.25 8.26
CA ALA A 103 0.55 11.87 9.48
C ALA A 103 1.21 10.49 9.38
N VAL A 104 0.53 9.51 8.77
CA VAL A 104 1.11 8.20 8.43
C VAL A 104 2.30 8.37 7.50
N ALA A 105 2.19 9.24 6.49
CA ALA A 105 3.26 9.47 5.53
C ALA A 105 4.51 10.10 6.18
N LEU A 106 4.33 11.15 6.99
CA LEU A 106 5.40 11.82 7.72
C LEU A 106 6.13 10.86 8.68
N THR A 107 5.38 10.05 9.41
CA THR A 107 5.95 9.03 10.32
C THR A 107 6.77 8.02 9.54
N THR A 108 6.22 7.50 8.43
CA THR A 108 6.90 6.51 7.59
C THR A 108 8.18 7.05 6.97
N VAL A 109 8.16 8.31 6.48
CA VAL A 109 9.35 8.96 5.94
C VAL A 109 10.41 9.07 7.02
N ARG A 110 10.07 9.65 8.19
CA ARG A 110 11.02 9.78 9.30
C ARG A 110 11.64 8.45 9.70
N ASP A 111 10.83 7.41 9.85
CA ASP A 111 11.31 6.09 10.25
C ASP A 111 12.23 5.49 9.16
N PHE A 112 11.88 5.67 7.89
CA PHE A 112 12.72 5.22 6.77
C PHE A 112 14.03 5.99 6.67
N GLU A 113 14.02 7.32 6.88
CA GLU A 113 15.25 8.13 6.96
C GLU A 113 16.23 7.58 7.99
N LEU A 114 15.73 7.22 9.18
CA LEU A 114 16.52 6.63 10.26
C LEU A 114 17.04 5.23 9.90
N PHE A 115 16.23 4.42 9.21
CA PHE A 115 16.59 3.06 8.81
C PHE A 115 17.50 3.00 7.56
N ARG A 116 17.45 4.02 6.70
CA ARG A 116 18.11 4.02 5.38
C ARG A 116 19.60 3.65 5.41
N PRO A 117 20.44 4.17 6.33
CA PRO A 117 21.86 3.82 6.33
C PRO A 117 22.10 2.32 6.49
N ILE A 118 21.32 1.67 7.36
CA ILE A 118 21.38 0.23 7.61
C ILE A 118 20.91 -0.53 6.37
N TYR A 119 19.81 -0.07 5.75
CA TYR A 119 19.28 -0.67 4.54
C TYR A 119 20.29 -0.67 3.38
N HIS A 120 20.97 0.46 3.13
CA HIS A 120 21.99 0.54 2.09
C HIS A 120 23.21 -0.32 2.40
N ALA A 121 23.70 -0.32 3.65
CA ALA A 121 24.80 -1.18 4.04
C ALA A 121 24.49 -2.68 3.80
N TYR A 122 23.26 -3.12 4.07
CA TYR A 122 22.81 -4.47 3.75
C TYR A 122 22.78 -4.76 2.25
N LEU A 123 22.20 -3.86 1.45
CA LEU A 123 22.13 -4.03 0.00
C LEU A 123 23.52 -4.08 -0.65
N ASP A 124 24.45 -3.26 -0.19
CA ASP A 124 25.83 -3.23 -0.69
C ASP A 124 26.58 -4.54 -0.39
N GLN A 125 26.22 -5.25 0.68
CA GLN A 125 26.79 -6.56 0.99
C GLN A 125 26.22 -7.66 0.10
N VAL A 126 24.90 -7.64 -0.16
CA VAL A 126 24.23 -8.67 -0.96
C VAL A 126 24.48 -8.47 -2.46
N GLY A 127 24.65 -7.24 -2.94
CA GLY A 127 24.87 -6.93 -4.35
C GLY A 127 26.31 -7.11 -4.84
N ARG A 128 27.22 -7.65 -4.01
CA ARG A 128 28.63 -7.91 -4.36
C ARG A 128 28.91 -9.36 -4.75
N ASP A 129 27.88 -10.21 -4.78
CA ASP A 129 27.90 -11.57 -5.34
C ASP A 129 27.23 -11.60 -6.72
#